data_AF-A0A820KI41-F1
#
_entry.id   AF-A0A820KI41-F1
#
_cell.length_a   1.000
_cell.length_b   1.000
_cell.length_c   1.000
_cell.angle_alpha   90.00
_cell.angle_beta   90.00
_cell.angle_gamma   90.00
#
_symmetry.space_group_name_H-M   'P 1'
#
loop_
_entity.id
_entity.type
_entity.pdbx_description
1 polymer ?
#
loop_
_entity_poly.entity_id
_entity_poly.type
_entity_poly.pdbx_seq_one_letter_code
_entity_poly.pdbx_strand_id
1 'polypeptide(L)'
;VKHGIREIDSKQYQCFSPITDNSDEFRSKLLQPLLIPRVSGTPGAAQARQHIVSKLRSTNIWNVDFDTFDAMTPDGGVEFTNIIATLDPTATRRLVLACHYDSKKIPNFIGATDSAVPCAILLDIALSLQQQLNELKRNKGNPTLQLIFFDGEEAVRDWTSSDSLYGSRHLATKMRNTNVDGQQNINQLDAIDM
;
A
#
# COMPACT_ATOMS: atom_id res chain seq x y z
N VAL A 1 19.11 -11.08 -14.93
CA VAL A 1 19.54 -11.84 -13.74
C VAL A 1 18.35 -12.67 -13.29
N LYS A 2 18.46 -13.99 -13.13
CA LYS A 2 17.37 -14.79 -12.56
C LYS A 2 17.28 -14.44 -11.07
N HIS A 3 16.12 -13.97 -10.61
CA HIS A 3 15.87 -13.85 -9.18
C HIS A 3 15.82 -15.26 -8.58
N GLY A 4 16.47 -15.45 -7.45
CA GLY A 4 16.48 -16.70 -6.70
C GLY A 4 16.07 -16.41 -5.27
N ILE A 5 15.20 -17.25 -4.72
CA ILE A 5 14.81 -17.16 -3.31
C ILE A 5 15.98 -17.70 -2.48
N ARG A 6 16.47 -16.90 -1.54
CA ARG A 6 17.36 -17.38 -0.49
C ARG A 6 16.51 -17.76 0.71
N GLU A 7 16.48 -19.03 1.07
CA GLU A 7 15.84 -19.47 2.31
C GLU A 7 16.49 -18.75 3.50
N ILE A 8 15.66 -18.32 4.43
CA ILE A 8 16.11 -17.77 5.70
C ILE A 8 16.53 -18.92 6.61
N ASP A 9 17.66 -18.78 7.30
CA ASP A 9 18.13 -19.79 8.23
C ASP A 9 17.39 -19.73 9.58
N SER A 10 17.57 -20.75 10.43
CA SER A 10 16.89 -20.83 11.73
C SER A 10 17.20 -19.65 12.65
N LYS A 11 18.39 -19.02 12.55
CA LYS A 11 18.72 -17.84 13.36
C LYS A 11 17.97 -16.61 12.87
N GLN A 12 17.84 -16.46 11.54
CA GLN A 12 17.03 -15.40 10.94
C GLN A 12 15.55 -15.58 11.30
N TYR A 13 15.01 -16.80 11.24
CA TYR A 13 13.64 -17.11 11.70
C TYR A 13 13.44 -16.72 13.17
N GLN A 14 14.35 -17.12 14.06
CA GLN A 14 14.29 -16.75 15.48
C GLN A 14 14.39 -15.24 15.72
N CYS A 15 15.09 -14.52 14.83
CA CYS A 15 15.17 -13.06 14.90
C CYS A 15 13.86 -12.39 14.46
N PHE A 16 13.17 -12.90 13.43
CA PHE A 16 11.93 -12.31 12.92
C PHE A 16 10.68 -12.68 13.72
N SER A 17 10.64 -13.87 14.33
CA SER A 17 9.46 -14.35 15.08
C SER A 17 9.00 -13.39 16.19
N PRO A 18 9.85 -12.84 17.08
CA PRO A 18 9.41 -11.98 18.17
C PRO A 18 9.09 -10.54 17.71
N ILE A 19 9.53 -10.15 16.51
CA ILE A 19 9.39 -8.78 16.00
C ILE A 19 7.92 -8.40 15.72
N THR A 20 7.03 -9.40 15.57
CA THR A 20 5.60 -9.20 15.24
C THR A 20 4.64 -9.60 16.37
N ASP A 21 5.15 -9.91 17.57
CA ASP A 21 4.36 -10.48 18.66
C ASP A 21 3.58 -9.44 19.50
N ASN A 22 3.61 -8.16 19.11
CA ASN A 22 2.87 -7.11 19.81
C ASN A 22 1.41 -7.00 19.33
N SER A 23 0.62 -8.04 19.63
CA SER A 23 -0.77 -8.14 19.19
C SER A 23 -1.67 -6.98 19.64
N ASP A 24 -1.36 -6.35 20.78
CA ASP A 24 -2.10 -5.21 21.30
C ASP A 24 -1.82 -3.93 20.50
N GLU A 25 -0.57 -3.70 20.11
CA GLU A 25 -0.20 -2.57 19.25
C GLU A 25 -0.79 -2.72 17.85
N PHE A 26 -0.73 -3.92 17.27
CA PHE A 26 -1.38 -4.22 16.00
C PHE A 26 -2.89 -3.88 16.05
N ARG A 27 -3.60 -4.43 17.05
CA ARG A 27 -5.04 -4.23 17.19
C ARG A 27 -5.41 -2.78 17.44
N SER A 28 -4.82 -2.16 18.46
CA SER A 28 -5.24 -0.84 18.93
C SER A 28 -4.71 0.31 18.07
N LYS A 29 -3.46 0.22 17.59
CA LYS A 29 -2.79 1.33 16.92
C LYS A 29 -2.74 1.21 15.41
N LEU A 30 -2.88 0.01 14.83
CA LEU A 30 -2.82 -0.16 13.37
C LEU A 30 -4.19 -0.47 12.79
N LEU A 31 -4.89 -1.47 13.36
CA LEU A 31 -6.17 -1.95 12.83
C LEU A 31 -7.37 -1.10 13.26
N GLN A 32 -7.53 -0.83 14.56
CA GLN A 32 -8.74 -0.19 15.07
C GLN A 32 -9.09 1.16 14.43
N PRO A 33 -8.14 2.06 14.11
CA PRO A 33 -8.44 3.29 13.39
C PRO A 33 -8.97 3.10 11.96
N LEU A 34 -8.76 1.91 11.37
CA LEU A 34 -9.26 1.55 10.05
C LEU A 34 -10.63 0.86 10.12
N LEU A 35 -11.09 0.40 11.30
CA LEU A 35 -12.38 -0.27 11.50
C LEU A 35 -13.56 0.72 11.54
N ILE A 36 -13.63 1.57 10.52
CA ILE A 36 -14.68 2.53 10.26
C ILE A 36 -15.17 2.39 8.82
N PRO A 37 -16.42 2.80 8.51
CA PRO A 37 -16.82 2.99 7.12
C PRO A 37 -15.92 4.04 6.45
N ARG A 38 -15.34 3.68 5.31
CA ARG A 38 -14.30 4.45 4.62
C ARG A 38 -14.48 4.40 3.10
N VAL A 39 -15.74 4.57 2.66
CA VAL A 39 -16.12 4.69 1.25
C VAL A 39 -15.36 5.85 0.60
N SER A 40 -14.84 5.67 -0.63
CA SER A 40 -14.10 6.70 -1.37
C SER A 40 -14.87 8.03 -1.43
N GLY A 41 -14.13 9.14 -1.35
CA GLY A 41 -14.70 10.50 -1.29
C GLY A 41 -15.37 10.90 0.04
N THR A 42 -15.46 10.01 1.03
CA THR A 42 -16.07 10.35 2.34
C THR A 42 -15.03 10.80 3.38
N PRO A 43 -15.46 11.45 4.48
CA PRO A 43 -14.57 11.76 5.60
C PRO A 43 -13.89 10.52 6.21
N GLY A 44 -14.53 9.35 6.16
CA GLY A 44 -13.97 8.09 6.65
C GLY A 44 -12.77 7.62 5.81
N ALA A 45 -12.85 7.75 4.49
CA ALA A 45 -11.71 7.49 3.60
C ALA A 45 -10.56 8.47 3.86
N ALA A 46 -10.86 9.76 4.10
CA ALA A 46 -9.85 10.74 4.45
C ALA A 46 -9.14 10.42 5.77
N GLN A 47 -9.90 9.97 6.79
CA GLN A 47 -9.35 9.52 8.07
C GLN A 47 -8.47 8.27 7.92
N ALA A 48 -8.92 7.27 7.15
CA ALA A 48 -8.14 6.07 6.88
C ALA A 48 -6.82 6.40 6.16
N ARG A 49 -6.87 7.27 5.13
CA ARG A 49 -5.67 7.76 4.44
C ARG A 49 -4.72 8.49 5.38
N GLN A 50 -5.23 9.41 6.21
CA GLN A 50 -4.42 10.14 7.18
C GLN A 50 -3.73 9.18 8.17
N HIS A 51 -4.45 8.18 8.65
CA HIS A 51 -3.90 7.16 9.54
C HIS A 51 -2.73 6.42 8.90
N ILE A 52 -2.93 5.86 7.70
CA ILE A 52 -1.90 5.12 6.94
C ILE A 52 -0.67 6.00 6.72
N VAL A 53 -0.86 7.22 6.21
CA VAL A 53 0.22 8.17 5.93
C VAL A 53 0.98 8.54 7.21
N SER A 54 0.28 8.76 8.32
CA SER A 54 0.93 9.13 9.58
C SER A 54 1.85 8.04 10.10
N LYS A 55 1.43 6.77 10.01
CA LYS A 55 2.24 5.61 10.43
C LYS A 55 3.46 5.45 9.55
N LEU A 56 3.31 5.51 8.22
CA LEU A 56 4.43 5.42 7.29
C LEU A 56 5.44 6.55 7.52
N ARG A 57 4.97 7.81 7.61
CA ARG A 57 5.84 8.97 7.84
C ARG A 57 6.54 8.94 9.19
N SER A 58 5.93 8.36 10.23
CA SER A 58 6.55 8.26 11.56
C SER A 58 7.88 7.50 11.57
N THR A 59 8.12 6.63 10.58
CA THR A 59 9.38 5.88 10.45
C THR A 59 10.52 6.70 9.83
N ASN A 60 10.21 7.80 9.14
CA ASN A 60 11.13 8.64 8.36
C ASN A 60 11.96 7.93 7.25
N ILE A 61 11.64 6.68 6.88
CA ILE A 61 12.39 5.93 5.86
C ILE A 61 11.66 5.79 4.53
N TRP A 62 10.35 6.05 4.47
CA TRP A 62 9.54 5.92 3.25
C TRP A 62 9.43 7.25 2.50
N ASN A 63 9.52 7.20 1.17
CA ASN A 63 8.97 8.25 0.32
C ASN A 63 7.48 7.97 0.10
N VAL A 64 6.59 8.88 0.52
CA VAL A 64 5.14 8.69 0.45
C VAL A 64 4.56 9.68 -0.56
N ASP A 65 4.10 9.14 -1.68
CA ASP A 65 3.46 9.85 -2.78
C ASP A 65 1.97 9.53 -2.86
N PHE A 66 1.23 10.42 -3.53
CA PHE A 66 -0.20 10.29 -3.76
C PHE A 66 -0.48 10.24 -5.25
N ASP A 67 -1.41 9.36 -5.62
CA ASP A 67 -2.02 9.36 -6.94
C ASP A 67 -3.50 9.73 -6.78
N THR A 68 -3.75 11.04 -6.81
CA THR A 68 -5.09 11.63 -6.69
C THR A 68 -5.65 11.97 -8.06
N PHE A 69 -6.89 11.56 -8.30
CA PHE A 69 -7.59 11.80 -9.57
C PHE A 69 -9.11 11.76 -9.38
N ASP A 70 -9.83 12.47 -10.23
CA ASP A 70 -11.29 12.41 -10.31
C ASP A 70 -11.75 11.35 -11.31
N ALA A 71 -12.79 10.59 -10.95
CA ALA A 71 -13.46 9.69 -11.88
C ALA A 71 -14.98 9.68 -11.69
N MET A 72 -15.70 9.38 -12.78
CA MET A 72 -17.15 9.19 -12.73
C MET A 72 -17.49 7.79 -12.22
N THR A 73 -18.43 7.74 -11.28
CA THR A 73 -19.07 6.53 -10.78
C THR A 73 -20.56 6.54 -11.12
N PRO A 74 -21.29 5.41 -10.96
CA PRO A 74 -22.74 5.40 -11.11
C PRO A 74 -23.50 6.40 -10.22
N ASP A 75 -22.89 6.86 -9.12
CA ASP A 75 -23.48 7.81 -8.17
C ASP A 75 -22.94 9.24 -8.31
N GLY A 76 -22.07 9.50 -9.31
CA GLY A 76 -21.49 10.82 -9.58
C GLY A 76 -19.97 10.84 -9.55
N GLY A 77 -19.40 12.03 -9.66
CA GLY A 77 -17.95 12.25 -9.61
C GLY A 77 -17.39 12.02 -8.21
N VAL A 78 -16.29 11.29 -8.12
CA VAL A 78 -15.57 10.99 -6.87
C VAL A 78 -14.08 11.24 -7.09
N GLU A 79 -13.45 11.91 -6.12
CA GLU A 79 -11.99 12.01 -6.04
C GLU A 79 -11.45 10.75 -5.33
N PHE A 80 -10.57 10.02 -6.01
CA PHE A 80 -9.86 8.86 -5.49
C PHE A 80 -8.42 9.25 -5.18
N THR A 81 -7.80 8.63 -4.18
CA THR A 81 -6.39 8.85 -3.84
C THR A 81 -5.71 7.56 -3.45
N ASN A 82 -4.89 6.99 -4.35
CA ASN A 82 -3.98 5.91 -3.96
C ASN A 82 -2.83 6.46 -3.12
N ILE A 83 -2.32 5.64 -2.19
CA ILE A 83 -1.14 5.95 -1.38
C ILE A 83 0.00 5.03 -1.83
N ILE A 84 1.13 5.61 -2.22
CA ILE A 84 2.30 4.87 -2.69
C ILE A 84 3.46 5.17 -1.76
N ALA A 85 3.95 4.17 -1.04
CA ALA A 85 5.11 4.29 -0.17
C ALA A 85 6.29 3.49 -0.74
N THR A 86 7.36 4.15 -1.13
CA THR A 86 8.54 3.51 -1.73
C THR A 86 9.76 3.76 -0.85
N LEU A 87 10.51 2.71 -0.49
CA LEU A 87 11.73 2.88 0.32
C LEU A 87 12.83 3.62 -0.45
N ASP A 88 13.11 3.19 -1.68
CA ASP A 88 14.07 3.82 -2.59
C ASP A 88 13.41 4.06 -3.97
N PRO A 89 12.95 5.28 -4.27
CA PRO A 89 12.32 5.61 -5.56
C PRO A 89 13.21 5.34 -6.78
N THR A 90 14.53 5.36 -6.60
CA THR A 90 15.53 5.22 -7.68
C THR A 90 15.87 3.77 -8.01
N ALA A 91 15.45 2.81 -7.17
CA ALA A 91 15.69 1.39 -7.39
C ALA A 91 14.94 0.88 -8.63
N THR A 92 15.64 0.13 -9.48
CA THR A 92 15.11 -0.33 -10.77
C THR A 92 14.19 -1.54 -10.67
N ARG A 93 14.14 -2.21 -9.51
CA ARG A 93 13.21 -3.30 -9.20
C ARG A 93 12.58 -3.08 -7.83
N ARG A 94 11.33 -3.50 -7.69
CA ARG A 94 10.47 -3.30 -6.51
C ARG A 94 9.73 -4.59 -6.23
N LEU A 95 9.86 -5.10 -5.01
CA LEU A 95 8.88 -6.01 -4.45
C LEU A 95 7.70 -5.14 -4.00
N VAL A 96 6.51 -5.37 -4.56
CA VAL A 96 5.30 -4.60 -4.24
C VAL A 96 4.38 -5.43 -3.37
N LEU A 97 4.01 -4.89 -2.21
CA LEU A 97 2.91 -5.40 -1.40
C LEU A 97 1.75 -4.41 -1.50
N ALA A 98 0.54 -4.90 -1.76
CA ALA A 98 -0.60 -4.02 -1.98
C ALA A 98 -1.88 -4.54 -1.34
N CYS A 99 -2.76 -3.60 -1.02
CA CYS A 99 -4.14 -3.83 -0.65
C CYS A 99 -4.97 -2.61 -1.05
N HIS A 100 -6.28 -2.66 -0.87
CA HIS A 100 -7.13 -1.48 -0.99
C HIS A 100 -7.55 -1.00 0.40
N TYR A 101 -7.67 0.31 0.58
CA TYR A 101 -8.04 0.91 1.87
C TYR A 101 -9.46 1.44 1.89
N ASP A 102 -10.16 1.52 0.76
CA ASP A 102 -11.58 1.84 0.75
C ASP A 102 -12.41 0.70 1.39
N SER A 103 -13.68 0.98 1.63
CA SER A 103 -14.67 -0.03 2.02
C SER A 103 -15.90 0.12 1.15
N LYS A 104 -16.56 -0.99 0.84
CA LYS A 104 -17.78 -0.99 0.03
C LYS A 104 -18.86 -0.06 0.59
N LYS A 105 -19.61 0.59 -0.31
CA LYS A 105 -20.76 1.44 0.01
C LYS A 105 -21.96 0.60 0.46
N ILE A 106 -21.89 0.09 1.68
CA ILE A 106 -22.98 -0.61 2.37
C ILE A 106 -23.19 0.08 3.73
N PRO A 107 -24.44 0.35 4.17
CA PRO A 107 -24.69 0.99 5.46
C PRO A 107 -23.96 0.30 6.62
N ASN A 108 -23.17 1.06 7.37
CA ASN A 108 -22.35 0.60 8.51
C ASN A 108 -21.33 -0.50 8.19
N PHE A 109 -21.05 -0.77 6.92
CA PHE A 109 -20.06 -1.76 6.54
C PHE A 109 -18.65 -1.21 6.76
N ILE A 110 -17.87 -1.94 7.57
CA ILE A 110 -16.51 -1.56 7.92
C ILE A 110 -15.45 -2.32 7.13
N GLY A 111 -15.80 -3.36 6.37
CA GLY A 111 -14.81 -4.14 5.61
C GLY A 111 -13.56 -4.53 6.41
N ALA A 112 -13.75 -5.27 7.52
CA ALA A 112 -12.65 -5.61 8.42
C ALA A 112 -11.58 -6.47 7.74
N THR A 113 -11.99 -7.57 7.11
CA THR A 113 -11.12 -8.40 6.26
C THR A 113 -10.92 -7.82 4.87
N ASP A 114 -11.71 -6.80 4.51
CA ASP A 114 -11.91 -6.32 3.15
C ASP A 114 -11.82 -4.78 3.09
N SER A 115 -10.65 -4.16 3.24
CA SER A 115 -9.35 -4.77 3.53
C SER A 115 -8.62 -4.05 4.69
N ALA A 116 -9.33 -3.78 5.79
CA ALA A 116 -8.73 -3.10 6.96
C ALA A 116 -7.58 -3.90 7.61
N VAL A 117 -7.75 -5.22 7.75
CA VAL A 117 -6.70 -6.13 8.26
C VAL A 117 -5.49 -6.16 7.32
N PRO A 118 -5.64 -6.37 5.99
CA PRO A 118 -4.53 -6.21 5.05
C PRO A 118 -3.80 -4.87 5.16
N CYS A 119 -4.53 -3.76 5.28
CA CYS A 119 -3.91 -2.44 5.48
C CYS A 119 -3.07 -2.41 6.76
N ALA A 120 -3.60 -2.93 7.87
CA ALA A 120 -2.88 -3.00 9.14
C ALA A 120 -1.64 -3.90 9.07
N ILE A 121 -1.69 -5.02 8.33
CA ILE A 121 -0.54 -5.91 8.10
C ILE A 121 0.58 -5.17 7.35
N LEU A 122 0.27 -4.41 6.31
CA LEU A 122 1.29 -3.65 5.57
C LEU A 122 1.94 -2.56 6.46
N LEU A 123 1.15 -1.90 7.31
CA LEU A 123 1.67 -0.96 8.30
C LEU A 123 2.55 -1.65 9.35
N ASP A 124 2.15 -2.85 9.80
CA ASP A 124 2.92 -3.64 10.75
C ASP A 124 4.28 -4.04 10.17
N ILE A 125 4.31 -4.54 8.92
CA ILE A 125 5.55 -4.82 8.20
C ILE A 125 6.47 -3.60 8.16
N ALA A 126 5.91 -2.41 7.86
CA ALA A 126 6.69 -1.18 7.78
C ALA A 126 7.29 -0.73 9.13
N LEU A 127 6.62 -1.02 10.24
CA LEU A 127 7.03 -0.64 11.59
C LEU A 127 7.94 -1.71 12.22
N SER A 128 7.50 -2.95 12.20
CA SER A 128 8.18 -4.10 12.81
C SER A 128 9.52 -4.38 12.12
N LEU A 129 9.62 -4.22 10.79
CA LEU A 129 10.87 -4.43 10.05
C LEU A 129 11.67 -3.14 9.81
N GLN A 130 11.35 -2.03 10.50
CA GLN A 130 11.93 -0.71 10.20
C GLN A 130 13.47 -0.72 10.17
N GLN A 131 14.14 -1.43 11.09
CA GLN A 131 15.60 -1.51 11.11
C GLN A 131 16.15 -2.18 9.84
N GLN A 132 15.60 -3.33 9.48
CA GLN A 132 16.03 -4.12 8.32
C GLN A 132 15.73 -3.38 7.01
N LEU A 133 14.58 -2.72 6.93
CA LEU A 133 14.21 -1.89 5.77
C LEU A 133 15.12 -0.67 5.64
N ASN A 134 15.54 -0.05 6.74
CA ASN A 134 16.50 1.05 6.72
C ASN A 134 17.90 0.57 6.29
N GLU A 135 18.33 -0.62 6.69
CA GLU A 135 19.56 -1.26 6.19
C GLU A 135 19.47 -1.55 4.69
N LEU A 136 18.35 -2.11 4.22
CA LEU A 136 18.10 -2.34 2.80
C LEU A 136 18.21 -1.03 1.99
N LYS A 137 17.58 0.05 2.48
CA LYS A 137 17.64 1.38 1.85
C LYS A 137 19.06 1.94 1.81
N ARG A 138 19.80 1.92 2.93
CA ARG A 138 21.20 2.41 2.99
C ARG A 138 22.12 1.66 2.03
N ASN A 139 21.88 0.37 1.84
CA ASN A 139 22.64 -0.48 0.94
C ASN A 139 22.16 -0.43 -0.51
N LYS A 140 21.20 0.45 -0.86
CA LYS A 140 20.59 0.56 -2.19
C LYS A 140 20.06 -0.78 -2.70
N GLY A 141 19.32 -1.48 -1.85
CA GLY A 141 18.73 -2.78 -2.16
C GLY A 141 17.94 -2.77 -3.45
N ASN A 142 18.16 -3.79 -4.29
CA ASN A 142 17.49 -3.95 -5.57
C ASN A 142 17.13 -5.44 -5.78
N PRO A 143 15.89 -5.85 -5.50
CA PRO A 143 14.71 -5.01 -5.38
C PRO A 143 14.64 -4.21 -4.05
N THR A 144 14.02 -3.03 -4.13
CA THR A 144 13.54 -2.28 -2.96
C THR A 144 12.13 -2.74 -2.57
N LEU A 145 11.58 -2.25 -1.46
CA LEU A 145 10.18 -2.49 -1.07
C LEU A 145 9.29 -1.30 -1.42
N GLN A 146 8.11 -1.58 -1.96
CA GLN A 146 7.04 -0.61 -2.18
C GLN A 146 5.72 -1.14 -1.60
N LEU A 147 4.98 -0.26 -0.92
CA LEU A 147 3.64 -0.53 -0.40
C LEU A 147 2.65 0.33 -1.18
N ILE A 148 1.55 -0.26 -1.63
CA ILE A 148 0.47 0.45 -2.31
C ILE A 148 -0.86 0.21 -1.58
N PHE A 149 -1.53 1.30 -1.23
CA PHE A 149 -2.89 1.27 -0.69
C PHE A 149 -3.81 1.90 -1.74
N PHE A 150 -4.54 1.06 -2.46
CA PHE A 150 -5.45 1.48 -3.52
C PHE A 150 -6.73 2.08 -2.94
N ASP A 151 -7.25 3.10 -3.62
CA ASP A 151 -8.59 3.65 -3.37
C ASP A 151 -9.56 3.19 -4.46
N GLY A 152 -10.84 3.04 -4.12
CA GLY A 152 -11.89 2.65 -5.05
C GLY A 152 -11.64 1.30 -5.72
N GLU A 153 -11.25 0.29 -4.95
CA GLU A 153 -11.29 -1.09 -5.44
C GLU A 153 -12.74 -1.50 -5.71
N GLU A 154 -13.62 -1.12 -4.78
CA GLU A 154 -15.00 -1.56 -4.73
C GLU A 154 -15.86 -0.91 -5.80
N ALA A 155 -16.79 -1.69 -6.34
CA ALA A 155 -17.89 -1.17 -7.12
C ALA A 155 -18.81 -0.30 -6.23
N VAL A 156 -19.22 0.86 -6.73
CA VAL A 156 -20.19 1.74 -6.07
C VAL A 156 -21.59 1.12 -6.12
N ARG A 157 -21.93 0.45 -7.23
CA ARG A 157 -23.14 -0.37 -7.36
C ARG A 157 -22.76 -1.81 -7.69
N ASP A 158 -22.77 -2.15 -8.97
CA ASP A 158 -22.58 -3.51 -9.47
C ASP A 158 -21.18 -3.62 -10.10
N TRP A 159 -20.48 -4.71 -9.77
CA TRP A 159 -19.12 -4.93 -10.28
C TRP A 159 -19.11 -5.03 -11.80
N THR A 160 -18.48 -4.06 -12.45
CA THR A 160 -18.26 -4.04 -13.90
C THR A 160 -16.85 -3.52 -14.21
N SER A 161 -16.41 -3.62 -15.47
CA SER A 161 -15.12 -3.08 -15.90
C SER A 161 -14.98 -1.56 -15.69
N SER A 162 -16.09 -0.83 -15.59
CA SER A 162 -16.13 0.63 -15.36
C SER A 162 -16.52 1.02 -13.92
N ASP A 163 -17.16 0.11 -13.18
CA ASP A 163 -17.55 0.29 -11.77
C ASP A 163 -16.83 -0.75 -10.90
N SER A 164 -15.50 -0.59 -10.85
CA SER A 164 -14.56 -1.32 -9.98
C SER A 164 -13.14 -0.84 -10.26
N LEU A 165 -12.20 -1.16 -9.37
CA LEU A 165 -10.75 -1.05 -9.62
C LEU A 165 -10.32 0.36 -10.09
N TYR A 166 -10.96 1.41 -9.60
CA TYR A 166 -10.72 2.79 -10.01
C TYR A 166 -9.25 3.16 -9.81
N GLY A 167 -8.75 3.02 -8.58
CA GLY A 167 -7.39 3.35 -8.20
C GLY A 167 -6.34 2.53 -8.94
N SER A 168 -6.52 1.21 -9.02
CA SER A 168 -5.53 0.31 -9.62
C SER A 168 -5.46 0.44 -11.15
N ARG A 169 -6.59 0.65 -11.85
CA ARG A 169 -6.60 0.94 -13.30
C ARG A 169 -5.88 2.25 -13.60
N HIS A 170 -6.15 3.30 -12.81
CA HIS A 170 -5.50 4.59 -12.97
C HIS A 170 -3.99 4.48 -12.72
N LEU A 171 -3.59 3.90 -11.57
CA LEU A 171 -2.19 3.81 -11.20
C LEU A 171 -1.38 2.94 -12.17
N ALA A 172 -1.91 1.81 -12.62
CA ALA A 172 -1.22 0.96 -13.59
C ALA A 172 -0.97 1.70 -14.92
N THR A 173 -1.95 2.50 -15.38
CA THR A 173 -1.80 3.34 -16.58
C THR A 173 -0.73 4.42 -16.36
N LYS A 174 -0.75 5.08 -15.21
CA LYS A 174 0.25 6.09 -14.83
C LYS A 174 1.65 5.49 -14.75
N MET A 175 1.80 4.35 -14.08
CA MET A 175 3.09 3.67 -13.88
C MET A 175 3.69 3.18 -15.20
N ARG A 176 2.85 2.72 -16.14
CA ARG A 176 3.30 2.34 -17.50
C ARG A 176 3.88 3.52 -18.27
N ASN A 177 3.37 4.73 -18.02
CA ASN A 177 3.76 5.96 -18.71
C ASN A 177 4.77 6.82 -17.92
N THR A 178 5.22 6.36 -16.76
CA THR A 178 6.16 7.08 -15.89
C THR A 178 7.42 6.26 -15.73
N ASN A 179 8.58 6.85 -15.95
CA ASN A 179 9.86 6.18 -15.72
C ASN A 179 10.20 6.08 -14.23
N VAL A 180 10.99 5.08 -13.84
CA VAL A 180 11.64 5.05 -12.53
C VAL A 180 12.56 6.28 -12.39
N ASP A 181 12.62 6.87 -11.20
CA ASP A 181 13.44 8.06 -10.93
C ASP A 181 14.91 7.82 -11.31
N GLY A 182 15.43 8.69 -12.18
CA GLY A 182 16.80 8.57 -12.68
C GLY A 182 17.02 7.50 -13.75
N GLN A 183 15.96 6.83 -14.23
CA GLN A 183 16.02 5.84 -15.31
C GLN A 183 15.31 6.35 -16.56
N GLN A 184 15.82 6.03 -17.75
CA GLN A 184 15.19 6.43 -19.02
C GLN A 184 14.43 5.30 -19.73
N ASN A 185 14.74 4.04 -19.41
CA ASN A 185 14.29 2.87 -20.19
C ASN A 185 13.48 1.85 -19.36
N ILE A 186 13.13 2.18 -18.12
CA ILE A 186 12.39 1.31 -17.21
C ILE A 186 11.22 2.12 -16.68
N ASN A 187 10.00 1.74 -17.08
CA ASN A 187 8.80 2.37 -16.52
C ASN A 187 8.50 1.81 -15.12
N GLN A 188 7.69 2.51 -14.34
CA GLN A 188 7.42 2.13 -12.95
C GLN A 188 6.70 0.78 -12.85
N LEU A 189 5.95 0.38 -13.88
CA LEU A 189 5.27 -0.92 -13.96
C LEU A 189 6.26 -2.05 -14.27
N ASP A 190 7.21 -1.84 -15.18
CA ASP A 190 8.31 -2.79 -15.48
C ASP A 190 9.21 -3.05 -14.27
N ALA A 191 9.28 -2.08 -13.36
CA ALA A 191 10.06 -2.20 -12.13
C ALA A 191 9.42 -3.14 -11.09
N ILE A 192 8.16 -3.54 -11.26
CA ILE A 192 7.53 -4.51 -10.36
C ILE A 192 8.11 -5.90 -10.64
N ASP A 193 8.76 -6.47 -9.65
CA ASP A 193 9.36 -7.80 -9.71
C ASP A 193 8.27 -8.86 -9.44
N MET A 194 8.18 -9.88 -10.31
CA MET A 194 7.28 -11.03 -10.17
C MET A 194 8.07 -12.32 -9.93
#